data_AF-A0A2J8TAG2-F1
#
_entry.id   AF-A0A2J8TAG2-F1
#
_cell.length_a   1.000
_cell.length_b   1.000
_cell.length_c   1.000
_cell.angle_alpha   90.00
_cell.angle_beta   90.00
_cell.angle_gamma   90.00
#
_symmetry.space_group_name_H-M   'P 1'
#
loop_
_entity.id
_entity.type
_entity.pdbx_description
1 polymer ?
#
loop_
_entity_poly.entity_id
_entity_poly.type
_entity_poly.pdbx_seq_one_letter_code
_entity_poly.pdbx_strand_id
1 'polypeptide(L)'
;MANFSSEDQAMLQAMLRQLFQSVKEKITGAPSLECAEEILLHLEETDENFHNYEFVKYLRQHIGNTLGSMIEEEMEKCTSDQNQGEECGCDTVVQQVTKRTQESKELP
;
A
#
# COMPACT_ATOMS: atom_id res chain seq x y z
N MET A 1 -14.48 -9.22 -1.24
CA MET A 1 -13.60 -9.60 -2.37
C MET A 1 -13.80 -8.56 -3.45
N ALA A 2 -12.72 -8.02 -4.04
CA ALA A 2 -12.85 -7.07 -5.13
C ALA A 2 -13.57 -7.78 -6.30
N ASN A 3 -14.70 -7.21 -6.75
CA ASN A 3 -15.43 -7.74 -7.90
C ASN A 3 -14.72 -7.24 -9.15
N PHE A 4 -13.97 -8.12 -9.81
CA PHE A 4 -13.39 -7.82 -11.13
C PHE A 4 -14.50 -7.77 -12.17
N SER A 5 -14.47 -6.75 -13.03
CA SER A 5 -15.38 -6.72 -14.19
C SER A 5 -14.98 -7.79 -15.21
N SER A 6 -15.89 -8.13 -16.12
CA SER A 6 -15.60 -9.01 -17.26
C SER A 6 -14.43 -8.49 -18.11
N GLU A 7 -14.28 -7.18 -18.21
CA GLU A 7 -13.20 -6.53 -18.95
C GLU A 7 -11.86 -6.66 -18.22
N ASP A 8 -11.84 -6.45 -16.90
CA ASP A 8 -10.65 -6.64 -16.07
C ASP A 8 -10.15 -8.08 -16.15
N GLN A 9 -11.06 -9.05 -16.11
CA GLN A 9 -10.74 -10.46 -16.21
C GLN A 9 -10.14 -10.81 -17.58
N ALA A 10 -10.67 -10.23 -18.67
CA ALA A 10 -10.14 -10.41 -20.02
C ALA A 10 -8.74 -9.78 -20.17
N MET A 11 -8.54 -8.58 -19.63
CA MET A 11 -7.24 -7.90 -19.62
C MET A 11 -6.21 -8.71 -18.82
N LEU A 12 -6.56 -9.16 -17.62
CA LEU A 12 -5.71 -9.98 -16.77
C LEU A 12 -5.31 -11.28 -17.46
N GLN A 13 -6.27 -11.94 -18.11
CA GLN A 13 -6.02 -13.15 -18.89
C GLN A 13 -5.03 -12.88 -20.05
N ALA A 14 -5.17 -11.75 -20.76
CA ALA A 14 -4.25 -11.38 -21.83
C ALA A 14 -2.83 -11.15 -21.31
N MET A 15 -2.68 -10.40 -20.21
CA MET A 15 -1.38 -10.13 -19.57
C MET A 15 -0.70 -11.42 -19.09
N LEU A 16 -1.44 -12.34 -18.47
CA LEU A 16 -0.92 -13.64 -18.05
C LEU A 16 -0.45 -14.50 -19.23
N ARG A 17 -1.22 -14.51 -20.33
CA ARG A 17 -0.82 -15.24 -21.54
C ARG A 17 0.48 -14.70 -22.11
N GLN A 18 0.66 -13.38 -22.14
CA GLN A 18 1.91 -12.77 -22.59
C GLN A 18 3.09 -13.11 -21.68
N LEU A 19 2.89 -13.09 -20.36
CA LEU A 19 3.91 -13.50 -19.39
C LEU A 19 4.32 -14.96 -19.62
N PHE A 20 3.36 -15.87 -19.72
CA PHE A 20 3.65 -17.29 -19.95
C PHE A 20 4.37 -17.54 -21.28
N GLN A 21 4.01 -16.82 -22.34
CA GLN A 21 4.71 -16.94 -23.62
C GLN A 21 6.17 -16.49 -23.50
N SER A 22 6.41 -15.36 -22.84
CA SER A 22 7.77 -14.80 -22.66
C SER A 22 8.64 -15.72 -21.79
N VAL A 23 8.07 -16.23 -20.68
CA VAL A 23 8.75 -17.19 -19.80
C VAL A 23 9.02 -18.50 -20.51
N LYS A 24 8.07 -19.01 -21.30
CA LYS A 24 8.23 -20.24 -22.09
C LYS A 24 9.43 -20.14 -23.03
N GLU A 25 9.60 -19.01 -23.71
CA GLU A 25 10.73 -18.80 -24.63
C GLU A 25 12.07 -18.85 -23.87
N LYS A 26 12.14 -18.27 -22.67
CA LYS A 26 13.32 -18.30 -21.81
C LYS A 26 13.68 -19.72 -21.35
N ILE A 27 12.71 -20.46 -20.80
CA ILE A 27 12.98 -21.81 -20.27
C ILE A 27 13.22 -22.84 -21.37
N THR A 28 12.68 -22.62 -22.59
CA THR A 28 12.94 -23.52 -23.73
C THR A 28 14.41 -23.45 -24.17
N GLY A 29 15.10 -22.35 -23.91
CA GLY A 29 16.54 -22.21 -24.13
C GLY A 29 17.42 -22.80 -23.02
N ALA A 30 16.84 -23.30 -21.93
CA ALA A 30 17.61 -23.81 -20.81
C ALA A 30 18.29 -25.15 -21.14
N PRO A 31 19.56 -25.35 -20.75
CA PRO A 31 20.32 -26.57 -21.03
C PRO A 31 19.87 -27.78 -20.19
N SER A 32 19.14 -27.56 -19.09
CA SER A 32 18.65 -28.61 -18.19
C SER A 32 17.37 -28.17 -17.49
N LEU A 33 16.66 -29.14 -16.89
CA LEU A 33 15.49 -28.86 -16.04
C LEU A 33 15.84 -27.99 -14.85
N GLU A 34 16.93 -28.31 -14.15
CA GLU A 34 17.43 -27.53 -13.01
C GLU A 34 17.70 -26.07 -13.39
N CYS A 35 18.26 -25.84 -14.58
CA CYS A 35 18.48 -24.48 -15.07
C CYS A 35 17.16 -23.76 -15.39
N ALA A 36 16.16 -24.44 -15.93
CA ALA A 36 14.84 -23.86 -16.16
C ALA A 36 14.13 -23.51 -14.84
N GLU A 37 14.26 -24.36 -13.81
CA GLU A 37 13.72 -24.11 -12.47
C GLU A 37 14.38 -22.89 -11.82
N GLU A 38 15.70 -22.77 -11.93
CA GLU A 38 16.45 -21.61 -11.42
C GLU A 38 16.01 -20.30 -12.10
N ILE A 39 15.82 -20.33 -13.44
CA ILE A 39 15.30 -19.18 -14.19
C ILE A 39 13.90 -18.79 -13.69
N LEU A 40 13.02 -19.77 -13.45
CA LEU A 40 11.66 -19.52 -12.96
C LEU A 40 11.66 -18.97 -11.53
N LEU A 41 12.52 -19.50 -10.67
CA LEU A 41 12.64 -19.11 -9.27
C LEU A 41 13.13 -17.67 -9.14
N HIS A 42 14.09 -17.29 -9.99
CA HIS A 42 14.74 -15.99 -9.97
C HIS A 42 14.35 -15.15 -11.18
N LEU A 43 13.08 -15.19 -11.63
CA LEU A 43 12.63 -14.41 -12.80
C LEU A 43 12.91 -12.91 -12.65
N GLU A 44 12.74 -12.34 -11.46
CA GLU A 44 13.03 -10.92 -11.20
C GLU A 44 14.52 -10.59 -11.38
N GLU A 45 15.41 -11.52 -11.04
CA GLU A 45 16.86 -11.32 -11.10
C GLU A 45 17.44 -11.69 -12.48
N THR A 46 16.86 -12.69 -13.14
CA THR A 46 17.35 -13.26 -14.41
C THR A 46 16.70 -12.64 -15.65
N ASP A 47 15.58 -11.93 -15.49
CA ASP A 47 14.88 -11.25 -16.57
C ASP A 47 14.98 -9.74 -16.46
N GLU A 48 15.85 -9.14 -17.28
CA GLU A 48 15.97 -7.68 -17.38
C GLU A 48 14.64 -6.97 -17.76
N ASN A 49 13.72 -7.69 -18.41
CA ASN A 49 12.41 -7.16 -18.77
C ASN A 49 11.31 -7.49 -17.76
N PHE A 50 11.64 -8.08 -16.61
CA PHE A 50 10.64 -8.51 -15.62
C PHE A 50 9.67 -7.39 -15.24
N HIS A 51 10.18 -6.20 -14.94
CA HIS A 51 9.37 -5.03 -14.58
C HIS A 51 8.62 -4.40 -15.76
N ASN A 52 8.96 -4.79 -17.00
CA ASN A 52 8.30 -4.30 -18.20
C ASN A 52 7.05 -5.10 -18.57
N TYR A 53 6.85 -6.29 -17.99
CA TYR A 53 5.62 -7.05 -18.21
C TYR A 53 4.40 -6.30 -17.69
N GLU A 54 3.37 -6.21 -18.52
CA GLU A 54 2.11 -5.55 -18.15
C GLU A 54 1.48 -6.19 -16.90
N PHE A 55 1.59 -7.51 -16.74
CA PHE A 55 1.16 -8.18 -15.52
C PHE A 55 1.91 -7.71 -14.27
N VAL A 56 3.23 -7.51 -14.37
CA VAL A 56 4.07 -7.09 -13.24
C VAL A 56 3.78 -5.63 -12.88
N LYS A 57 3.61 -4.76 -13.88
CA LYS A 57 3.15 -3.38 -13.67
C LYS A 57 1.78 -3.34 -13.00
N TYR A 58 0.85 -4.14 -13.49
CA TYR A 58 -0.49 -4.27 -12.92
C TYR A 58 -0.43 -4.72 -11.46
N LEU A 59 0.37 -5.74 -11.14
CA LEU A 59 0.56 -6.23 -9.78
C LEU A 59 1.11 -5.14 -8.87
N ARG A 60 2.15 -4.43 -9.31
CA ARG A 60 2.78 -3.33 -8.56
C ARG A 60 1.79 -2.20 -8.30
N GLN A 61 1.00 -1.84 -9.30
CA GLN A 61 -0.04 -0.82 -9.17
C GLN A 61 -1.14 -1.28 -8.21
N HIS A 62 -1.60 -2.53 -8.32
CA HIS A 62 -2.63 -3.08 -7.45
C HIS A 62 -2.19 -3.09 -5.99
N ILE A 63 -0.99 -3.61 -5.72
CA ILE A 63 -0.37 -3.58 -4.39
C ILE A 63 -0.25 -2.14 -3.89
N GLY A 64 0.25 -1.23 -4.73
CA GLY A 64 0.38 0.19 -4.38
C GLY A 64 -0.94 0.84 -4.01
N ASN A 65 -2.00 0.60 -4.78
CA ASN A 65 -3.33 1.15 -4.53
C ASN A 65 -3.97 0.55 -3.27
N THR A 66 -3.86 -0.77 -3.08
CA THR A 66 -4.39 -1.43 -1.88
C THR A 66 -3.67 -0.96 -0.61
N LEU A 67 -2.34 -0.89 -0.63
CA LEU A 67 -1.57 -0.40 0.51
C LEU A 67 -1.79 1.09 0.75
N GLY A 68 -1.88 1.90 -0.30
CA GLY A 68 -2.20 3.33 -0.19
C GLY A 68 -3.57 3.56 0.47
N SER A 69 -4.60 2.84 0.02
CA SER A 69 -5.93 2.91 0.62
C SER A 69 -5.94 2.45 2.09
N MET A 70 -5.18 1.42 2.45
CA MET A 70 -5.05 0.98 3.85
C MET A 70 -4.33 2.03 4.71
N ILE A 71 -3.31 2.70 4.17
CA ILE A 71 -2.60 3.78 4.87
C ILE A 71 -3.52 4.98 5.07
N GLU A 72 -4.28 5.38 4.05
CA GLU A 72 -5.25 6.48 4.14
C GLU A 72 -6.34 6.18 5.18
N GLU A 73 -6.90 4.96 5.17
CA GLU A 73 -7.90 4.53 6.15
C GLU A 73 -7.33 4.56 7.58
N GLU A 74 -6.09 4.12 7.76
CA GLU A 74 -5.42 4.14 9.07
C GLU A 74 -5.10 5.57 9.52
N MET A 75 -4.68 6.46 8.61
CA MET A 75 -4.50 7.89 8.89
C MET A 75 -5.82 8.57 9.29
N GLU A 76 -6.93 8.20 8.65
CA GLU A 76 -8.26 8.73 8.97
C GLU A 76 -8.78 8.24 10.33
N LYS A 77 -8.48 6.99 10.71
CA LYS A 77 -8.73 6.48 12.08
C LYS A 77 -7.90 7.23 13.11
N CYS A 78 -6.61 7.36 12.88
CA CYS A 78 -5.71 8.07 13.80
C CYS A 78 -6.12 9.53 14.00
N THR A 79 -6.55 10.22 12.93
CA THR A 79 -7.04 11.61 13.02
C THR A 79 -8.44 11.71 13.63
N SER A 80 -9.34 10.75 13.40
CA SER A 80 -10.65 10.70 14.06
C SER A 80 -10.54 10.46 15.57
N ASP A 81 -9.65 9.56 16.00
CA ASP A 81 -9.35 9.32 17.42
C ASP A 81 -8.69 10.54 18.08
N GLN A 82 -7.87 11.29 17.32
CA GLN A 82 -7.27 12.54 17.78
C GLN A 82 -8.31 13.67 17.93
N ASN A 83 -9.28 13.78 17.00
CA ASN A 83 -10.36 14.75 17.07
C ASN A 83 -11.39 14.47 18.20
N GLN A 84 -11.53 13.22 18.64
CA GLN A 84 -12.30 12.89 19.86
C GLN A 84 -11.53 13.17 21.16
N GLY A 85 -10.20 13.25 21.10
CA GLY A 85 -9.34 13.65 22.23
C GLY A 85 -9.14 15.16 22.37
N GLU A 86 -9.38 15.95 21.31
CA GLU A 86 -9.18 17.40 21.30
C GLU A 86 -10.38 18.22 21.81
N GLU A 87 -11.52 17.59 22.13
CA GLU A 87 -12.57 18.21 22.97
C GLU A 87 -12.23 18.15 24.48
N CYS A 88 -10.94 18.08 24.83
CA CYS A 88 -10.48 18.32 26.19
C CYS A 88 -9.32 19.33 26.20
N GLY A 89 -9.64 20.55 25.76
CA GLY A 89 -9.24 21.78 26.45
C GLY A 89 -7.75 22.03 26.68
N CYS A 90 -7.02 22.44 25.63
CA CYS A 90 -5.85 23.31 25.86
C CYS A 90 -6.25 24.72 26.35
N ASP A 91 -7.53 25.09 26.27
CA ASP A 91 -8.04 26.38 26.74
C ASP A 91 -8.48 26.38 28.22
N THR A 92 -8.76 25.20 28.81
CA THR A 92 -9.18 25.09 30.21
C THR A 92 -8.02 25.22 31.20
N VAL A 93 -6.81 24.79 30.84
CA VAL A 93 -5.64 24.91 31.76
C VAL A 93 -5.21 26.38 31.88
N VAL A 94 -5.16 27.12 30.77
CA VAL A 94 -4.82 28.55 30.78
C VAL A 94 -5.89 29.36 31.50
N GLN A 95 -7.18 29.08 31.26
CA GLN A 95 -8.27 29.73 32.02
C GLN A 95 -8.23 29.40 33.51
N GLN A 96 -7.97 28.15 33.90
CA GLN A 96 -7.88 27.78 35.32
C GLN A 96 -6.68 28.41 36.03
N VAL A 97 -5.52 28.51 35.36
CA VAL A 97 -4.33 29.18 35.92
C VAL A 97 -4.54 30.70 36.01
N THR A 98 -5.18 31.30 35.01
CA THR A 98 -5.50 32.75 35.01
C THR A 98 -6.49 33.10 36.11
N LYS A 99 -7.52 32.28 36.31
CA LYS A 99 -8.53 32.47 37.37
C LYS A 99 -7.94 32.34 38.78
N ARG A 100 -7.12 31.31 39.05
CA ARG A 100 -6.44 31.14 40.35
C ARG A 100 -5.46 32.28 40.67
N THR A 101 -4.83 32.87 39.65
CA THR A 101 -3.88 33.98 39.83
C THR A 101 -4.59 35.30 40.11
N GLN A 102 -5.78 35.52 39.53
CA GLN A 102 -6.62 36.69 39.82
C GLN A 102 -7.28 36.61 41.21
N GLU A 103 -7.76 35.44 41.61
CA GLU A 103 -8.38 35.24 42.93
C GLU A 103 -7.36 35.31 44.09
N SER A 104 -6.06 35.14 43.83
CA SER A 104 -4.99 35.27 44.84
C SER A 104 -4.52 36.71 45.09
N LYS A 105 -5.01 37.71 44.33
CA LYS A 105 -4.69 39.13 44.52
C LYS A 105 -5.75 39.92 45.31
N GLU A 106 -6.85 39.28 45.70
CA GLU A 106 -7.89 39.87 46.55
C GLU A 106 -7.99 39.12 47.89
N LEU A 107 -6.90 39.11 48.65
CA LEU A 107 -6.96 38.89 50.10
C LEU A 107 -6.33 40.12 50.78
N PRO A 108 -7.13 40.98 51.43
CA PRO A 108 -6.64 42.09 52.23
C PRO A 108 -5.89 41.65 53.50
#